data_AF-A0A428MY64-F1
#
_entry.id   AF-A0A428MY64-F1
#
_cell.length_a   1.000
_cell.length_b   1.000
_cell.length_c   1.000
_cell.angle_alpha   90.00
_cell.angle_beta   90.00
_cell.angle_gamma   90.00
#
_symmetry.space_group_name_H-M   'P 1'
#
loop_
_entity.id
_entity.type
_entity.pdbx_description
1 polymer ?
#
loop_
_entity_poly.entity_id
_entity_poly.type
_entity_poly.pdbx_seq_one_letter_code
_entity_poly.pdbx_strand_id
1 'polypeptide(L)' 'MVGIIMCQSCNREADYFVGEKVTTLYASSCKRCGNKKYVKN' A
#
# COMPACT_ATOMS: atom_id res chain seq x y z
N MET A 1 13.18 4.44 -11.13
CA MET A 1 12.65 3.10 -10.76
C MET A 1 11.23 3.27 -10.25
N VAL A 2 10.36 2.31 -10.55
CA VAL A 2 8.97 2.27 -10.06
C VAL A 2 8.91 1.21 -8.97
N GLY A 3 8.33 1.55 -7.83
CA GLY A 3 8.02 0.65 -6.73
C GLY A 3 6.52 0.46 -6.58
N ILE A 4 6.13 -0.69 -6.04
CA ILE A 4 4.72 -1.08 -5.86
C ILE A 4 4.38 -1.16 -4.37
N ILE A 5 3.16 -0.80 -4.02
CA ILE A 5 2.61 -0.93 -2.67
C ILE A 5 1.60 -2.08 -2.68
N MET A 6 1.88 -3.13 -1.92
CA MET A 6 1.02 -4.31 -1.79
C MET A 6 0.19 -4.26 -0.51
N CYS A 7 -1.09 -4.59 -0.60
CA CYS A 7 -1.93 -4.72 0.59
C CYS A 7 -1.66 -6.05 1.30
N GLN A 8 -1.28 -6.02 2.57
CA GLN A 8 -1.03 -7.23 3.35
C GLN A 8 -2.30 -8.07 3.58
N SER A 9 -3.47 -7.44 3.56
CA SER A 9 -4.74 -8.11 3.86
C SER A 9 -5.31 -8.91 2.68
N CYS A 10 -5.14 -8.42 1.46
CA CYS A 10 -5.66 -9.10 0.25
C CYS A 10 -4.60 -9.49 -0.76
N ASN A 11 -3.32 -9.22 -0.45
CA ASN A 11 -2.16 -9.46 -1.30
C ASN A 11 -2.31 -8.92 -2.72
N ARG A 12 -2.96 -7.76 -2.86
CA ARG A 12 -3.17 -7.06 -4.13
C ARG A 12 -2.45 -5.73 -4.13
N GLU A 13 -2.10 -5.26 -5.33
CA GLU A 13 -1.57 -3.93 -5.53
C GLU A 13 -2.57 -2.88 -5.01
N ALA A 14 -2.07 -2.04 -4.12
CA ALA A 14 -2.79 -0.95 -3.50
C ALA A 14 -2.46 0.38 -4.19
N ASP A 15 -1.19 0.61 -4.56
CA ASP A 15 -0.70 1.83 -5.21
C ASP A 15 0.73 1.64 -5.76
N TYR A 16 1.33 2.68 -6.38
CA TYR A 16 2.71 2.67 -6.89
C TYR A 16 3.43 4.00 -6.60
N PHE A 17 4.75 3.98 -6.55
CA PHE A 17 5.59 5.16 -6.32
C PHE A 17 6.80 5.16 -7.25
N VAL A 18 7.37 6.34 -7.51
CA VAL A 18 8.47 6.52 -8.45
C VAL A 18 9.59 7.31 -7.80
N GLY A 19 10.84 6.94 -8.05
CA GLY A 19 12.02 7.73 -7.66
C GLY A 19 12.78 7.22 -6.43
N GLU A 20 12.28 6.15 -5.79
CA GLU A 20 12.89 5.55 -4.61
C GLU A 20 13.76 4.33 -4.97
N LYS A 21 14.72 3.97 -4.10
CA LYS A 21 15.52 2.73 -4.22
C LYS A 21 14.75 1.47 -3.82
N VAL A 22 13.57 1.63 -3.21
CA VAL A 22 12.70 0.54 -2.76
C VAL A 22 11.73 0.18 -3.88
N THR A 23 11.59 -1.12 -4.16
CA THR A 23 10.71 -1.62 -5.21
C THR A 23 9.39 -2.18 -4.69
N THR A 24 9.31 -2.51 -3.40
CA THR A 24 8.10 -3.09 -2.80
C THR A 24 7.90 -2.59 -1.38
N LEU A 25 6.71 -2.05 -1.13
CA LEU A 25 6.23 -1.66 0.20
C LEU A 25 4.93 -2.39 0.50
N TYR A 26 4.61 -2.51 1.78
CA TYR A 26 3.40 -3.21 2.23
C TYR A 26 2.51 -2.25 3.03
N ALA A 27 1.25 -2.13 2.60
CA ALA A 27 0.22 -1.37 3.28
C ALA A 27 -0.67 -2.30 4.11
N SER A 28 -0.98 -1.89 5.33
CA SER A 28 -1.89 -2.62 6.23
C SER A 28 -3.33 -2.71 5.69
N SER A 29 -3.75 -1.73 4.88
CA SER A 29 -5.06 -1.68 4.26
C SER A 29 -5.00 -1.07 2.85
N CYS A 30 -6.02 -1.31 2.04
CA CYS A 30 -6.18 -0.71 0.72
C CYS A 30 -7.66 -0.33 0.50
N LYS A 31 -7.94 0.46 -0.55
CA LYS A 31 -9.30 0.88 -0.90
C LYS A 31 -10.29 -0.29 -1.05
N ARG A 32 -9.80 -1.47 -1.44
CA ARG A 32 -10.60 -2.71 -1.57
C ARG A 32 -10.89 -3.42 -0.25
N CYS A 33 -9.96 -3.41 0.70
CA CYS A 33 -10.17 -4.04 2.01
C CYS A 33 -11.06 -3.21 2.94
N GLY A 34 -11.49 -2.02 2.50
CA GLY A 34 -12.30 -1.13 3.30
C GLY A 34 -11.43 -0.32 4.25
N ASN A 35 -11.61 1.00 4.16
CA ASN A 35 -11.09 2.01 5.07
C ASN A 35 -11.39 1.65 6.54
N LYS A 36 -10.55 0.89 7.22
CA LYS A 36 -10.30 1.20 8.63
C LYS A 36 -9.39 2.41 8.62
N LYS A 37 -9.99 3.59 8.40
CA LYS A 37 -9.34 4.86 8.66
C LYS A 37 -8.73 4.72 10.06
N TYR A 38 -7.41 4.60 10.15
CA TYR A 38 -6.71 5.00 11.36
C TYR A 38 -6.94 6.51 11.44
N VAL A 39 -8.05 6.90 12.04
CA VAL A 39 -8.21 8.21 12.66
C VAL A 39 -7.07 8.27 13.67
N LYS A 40 -6.06 9.11 13.38
CA LYS A 40 -5.16 9.61 14.41
C LYS A 40 -6.06 10.22 15.49
N ASN A 41 -6.16 9.54 16.63
CA ASN A 41 -6.54 10.20 17.87
C ASN A 41 -5.33 10.97 18.39
#